data_AF-A0A4Z0MGV5-F1
#
_entry.id   AF-A0A4Z0MGV5-F1
#
_cell.length_a   1.000
_cell.length_b   1.000
_cell.length_c   1.000
_cell.angle_alpha   90.00
_cell.angle_beta   90.00
_cell.angle_gamma   90.00
#
_symmetry.space_group_name_H-M   'P 1'
#
loop_
_entity.id
_entity.type
_entity.pdbx_description
1 polymer ?
#
loop_
_entity_poly.entity_id
_entity_poly.type
_entity_poly.pdbx_seq_one_letter_code
_entity_poly.pdbx_strand_id
1 'polypeptide(L)'
;MLTQEFFTLLEYTFTHALAESDNEELRRYWCDGVLYPEWEEEYLPQHVTKSKEIILRAWMEGRSGKKKPLTHQIHPLHLGLGKLSLKTYLRGQDLSKWIIEGIDPTWVTLDEKGMTFFIQLP
;
A
#
# COMPACT_ATOMS: atom_id res chain seq x y z
N MET A 1 10.42 10.28 -3.63
CA MET A 1 10.02 9.85 -4.98
C MET A 1 9.61 8.40 -4.90
N LEU A 2 8.92 7.86 -5.90
CA LEU A 2 8.65 6.42 -5.97
C LEU A 2 9.89 5.74 -6.56
N THR A 3 10.80 5.29 -5.69
CA THR A 3 12.04 4.61 -6.09
C THR A 3 11.95 3.12 -5.79
N GLN A 4 12.91 2.34 -6.30
CA GLN A 4 12.97 0.91 -5.99
C GLN A 4 13.16 0.66 -4.49
N GLU A 5 13.96 1.48 -3.81
CA GLU A 5 14.18 1.38 -2.37
C GLU A 5 12.89 1.64 -1.59
N PHE A 6 12.09 2.61 -2.03
CA PHE A 6 10.77 2.88 -1.44
C PHE A 6 9.85 1.65 -1.57
N PHE A 7 9.82 0.99 -2.73
CA PHE A 7 8.98 -0.19 -2.93
C PHE A 7 9.42 -1.40 -2.13
N THR A 8 10.73 -1.67 -2.06
CA THR A 8 11.27 -2.76 -1.23
C THR A 8 10.96 -2.53 0.25
N LEU A 9 11.07 -1.29 0.72
CA LEU A 9 10.72 -0.95 2.08
C LEU A 9 9.21 -1.07 2.34
N LEU A 10 8.38 -0.59 1.41
CA LEU A 10 6.93 -0.68 1.50
C LEU A 10 6.46 -2.13 1.52
N GLU A 11 7.01 -2.99 0.66
CA GLU A 11 6.73 -4.44 0.64
C GLU A 11 7.00 -5.07 2.01
N TYR A 12 8.20 -4.86 2.54
CA TYR A 12 8.60 -5.43 3.83
C TYR A 12 7.69 -4.96 4.98
N THR A 13 7.50 -3.66 5.10
CA THR A 13 6.72 -3.05 6.18
C THR A 13 5.22 -3.35 6.07
N PHE A 14 4.69 -3.44 4.85
CA PHE A 14 3.31 -3.81 4.60
C PHE A 14 3.05 -5.27 4.97
N THR A 15 3.95 -6.20 4.60
CA THR A 15 3.88 -7.60 5.04
C THR A 15 3.89 -7.73 6.56
N HIS A 16 4.74 -6.95 7.24
CA HIS A 16 4.74 -6.90 8.71
C HIS A 16 3.40 -6.38 9.28
N ALA A 17 2.89 -5.28 8.74
CA ALA A 17 1.62 -4.69 9.19
C ALA A 17 0.43 -5.64 8.98
N LEU A 18 0.41 -6.40 7.88
CA LEU A 18 -0.61 -7.43 7.64
C LEU A 18 -0.54 -8.54 8.70
N ALA A 19 0.66 -9.03 9.02
CA ALA A 19 0.86 -10.09 10.01
C ALA A 19 0.46 -9.66 11.44
N GLU A 20 0.63 -8.38 11.77
CA GLU A 20 0.32 -7.79 13.08
C GLU A 20 -1.12 -7.24 13.17
N SER A 21 -1.89 -7.25 12.08
CA SER A 21 -3.25 -6.72 12.06
C SER A 21 -4.17 -7.48 13.02
N ASP A 22 -5.05 -6.77 13.73
CA ASP A 22 -6.11 -7.40 14.52
C ASP A 22 -7.15 -8.14 13.66
N ASN A 23 -7.24 -7.80 12.37
CA ASN A 23 -8.12 -8.45 11.41
C ASN A 23 -7.54 -9.81 10.95
N GLU A 24 -8.21 -10.89 11.33
CA GLU A 24 -7.83 -12.26 10.96
C GLU A 24 -7.73 -12.52 9.46
N GLU A 25 -8.53 -11.84 8.64
CA GLU A 25 -8.46 -12.01 7.19
C GLU A 25 -7.20 -11.33 6.62
N LEU A 26 -6.82 -10.15 7.12
CA LEU A 26 -5.59 -9.46 6.70
C LEU A 26 -4.33 -10.26 7.05
N ARG A 27 -4.29 -10.90 8.23
CA ARG A 27 -3.17 -11.75 8.66
C ARG A 27 -2.90 -12.95 7.74
N ARG A 28 -3.83 -13.28 6.84
CA ARG A 28 -3.65 -14.37 5.87
C ARG A 28 -2.95 -13.93 4.60
N TYR A 29 -2.60 -12.66 4.47
CA TYR A 29 -1.92 -12.12 3.32
C TYR A 29 -0.47 -11.74 3.62
N TRP A 30 0.38 -11.83 2.61
CA TRP A 30 1.67 -11.14 2.55
C TRP A 30 1.84 -10.48 1.19
N CYS A 31 2.71 -9.48 1.14
CA CYS A 31 3.10 -8.77 -0.06
C CYS A 31 4.45 -9.33 -0.53
N ASP A 32 4.49 -9.86 -1.76
CA ASP A 32 5.70 -10.43 -2.40
C ASP A 32 6.34 -9.45 -3.40
N GLY A 33 5.75 -8.26 -3.55
CA GLY A 33 6.31 -7.21 -4.39
C GLY A 33 5.38 -6.03 -4.56
N VAL A 34 5.93 -4.82 -4.59
CA VAL A 34 5.22 -3.60 -4.98
C VAL A 34 5.73 -3.10 -6.31
N LEU A 35 4.81 -2.77 -7.21
CA LEU A 35 5.08 -2.27 -8.55
C LEU A 35 4.69 -0.80 -8.66
N TYR A 36 5.22 -0.17 -9.69
CA TYR A 36 4.85 1.18 -10.09
C TYR A 36 3.33 1.29 -10.37
N PRO A 37 2.78 2.51 -10.23
CA PRO A 37 1.48 2.84 -10.79
C PRO A 37 1.38 2.45 -12.26
N GLU A 38 0.19 2.05 -12.69
CA GLU A 38 -0.09 1.66 -14.06
C GLU A 38 -0.37 2.90 -14.93
N TRP A 39 -1.00 3.92 -14.34
CA TRP A 39 -1.44 5.12 -15.04
C TRP A 39 -0.86 6.40 -14.43
N GLU A 40 -0.64 7.43 -15.25
CA GLU A 40 -0.14 8.72 -14.79
C GLU A 40 -1.06 9.39 -13.77
N GLU A 41 -2.37 9.22 -13.92
CA GLU A 41 -3.40 9.75 -13.03
C GLU A 41 -3.31 9.17 -11.60
N GLU A 42 -2.65 8.03 -11.43
CA GLU A 42 -2.50 7.35 -10.15
C GLU A 42 -1.37 7.91 -9.29
N TYR A 43 -0.47 8.72 -9.86
CA TYR A 43 0.68 9.25 -9.10
C TYR A 43 1.10 10.66 -9.46
N LEU A 44 0.75 11.21 -10.62
CA LEU A 44 1.18 12.57 -10.96
C LEU A 44 0.65 13.58 -9.93
N PRO A 45 1.49 14.54 -9.45
CA PRO A 45 1.12 15.46 -8.37
C PRO A 45 -0.20 16.21 -8.59
N GLN A 46 -0.54 16.54 -9.83
CA GLN A 46 -1.77 17.24 -10.19
C GLN A 46 -3.04 16.42 -9.90
N HIS A 47 -2.97 15.09 -9.98
CA HIS A 47 -4.06 14.18 -9.66
C HIS A 47 -4.06 13.87 -8.16
N VAL A 48 -2.89 13.54 -7.60
CA VAL A 48 -2.71 13.23 -6.18
C VAL A 48 -3.11 14.40 -5.27
N THR A 49 -2.96 15.65 -5.72
CA THR A 49 -3.45 16.81 -4.95
C THR A 49 -4.96 16.74 -4.68
N LYS A 50 -5.73 16.17 -5.61
CA LYS A 50 -7.20 16.06 -5.52
C LYS A 50 -7.62 14.76 -4.83
N SER A 51 -7.05 13.63 -5.25
CA SER A 51 -7.41 12.30 -4.74
C SER A 51 -6.84 12.05 -3.34
N LYS A 52 -5.70 12.67 -3.02
CA LYS A 52 -4.90 12.46 -1.81
C LYS A 52 -4.43 11.02 -1.65
N GLU A 53 -4.29 10.30 -2.76
CA GLU A 53 -3.81 8.92 -2.77
C GLU A 53 -2.88 8.70 -3.95
N ILE A 54 -1.94 7.78 -3.77
CA ILE A 54 -1.17 7.18 -4.85
C ILE A 54 -1.69 5.75 -5.01
N ILE A 55 -2.00 5.34 -6.24
CA ILE A 55 -2.45 3.98 -6.50
C ILE A 55 -1.28 3.19 -7.08
N LEU A 56 -0.83 2.20 -6.31
CA LEU A 56 0.22 1.25 -6.69
C LEU A 56 -0.41 -0.10 -7.08
N ARG A 57 0.45 -1.03 -7.44
CA ARG A 57 0.09 -2.45 -7.63
C ARG A 57 0.93 -3.29 -6.69
N ALA A 58 0.32 -4.24 -6.01
CA ALA A 58 1.00 -5.14 -5.09
C ALA A 58 0.72 -6.60 -5.47
N TRP A 59 1.78 -7.41 -5.55
CA TRP A 59 1.68 -8.86 -5.59
C TRP A 59 1.30 -9.34 -4.20
N MET A 60 0.04 -9.73 -4.07
CA MET A 60 -0.47 -10.28 -2.82
C MET A 60 -0.57 -11.79 -2.96
N GLU A 61 -0.06 -12.44 -1.95
CA GLU A 61 -0.28 -13.85 -1.71
C GLU A 61 -1.09 -14.01 -0.44
N GLY A 62 -1.96 -15.01 -0.40
CA GLY A 62 -2.73 -15.30 0.78
C GLY A 62 -3.88 -16.24 0.52
N ARG A 63 -4.90 -16.16 1.38
CA ARG A 63 -6.06 -17.06 1.29
C ARG A 63 -7.34 -16.27 1.50
N SER A 64 -8.13 -16.11 0.44
CA SER A 64 -9.49 -15.57 0.56
C SER A 64 -10.42 -16.63 1.16
N GLY A 65 -10.85 -16.41 2.40
CA GLY A 65 -11.73 -17.31 3.13
C GLY A 65 -11.19 -18.75 3.31
N LYS A 66 -12.10 -19.71 3.51
CA LYS A 66 -11.73 -21.11 3.83
C LYS A 66 -11.37 -21.98 2.61
N LYS A 67 -11.65 -21.56 1.38
CA LYS A 67 -11.79 -22.52 0.27
C LYS A 67 -10.73 -22.50 -0.83
N LYS A 68 -9.92 -21.44 -1.04
CA LYS A 68 -8.78 -21.50 -2.00
C LYS A 68 -7.62 -20.55 -1.64
N PRO A 69 -6.35 -20.96 -1.85
CA PRO A 69 -5.23 -20.04 -1.89
C PRO A 69 -5.41 -19.03 -3.03
N LEU A 70 -5.19 -17.75 -2.74
CA LEU A 70 -4.89 -16.73 -3.74
C LEU A 70 -3.38 -16.60 -3.79
N THR A 71 -2.75 -17.38 -4.65
CA THR A 71 -1.32 -17.29 -4.91
C THR A 71 -1.10 -16.37 -6.09
N HIS A 72 -0.19 -15.40 -5.95
CA HIS A 72 0.28 -14.49 -6.99
C HIS A 72 -0.85 -13.76 -7.72
N GLN A 73 -1.52 -12.82 -7.04
CA GLN A 73 -2.44 -11.90 -7.71
C GLN A 73 -1.97 -10.46 -7.52
N ILE A 74 -2.08 -9.67 -8.60
CA ILE A 74 -1.84 -8.24 -8.54
C ILE A 74 -3.13 -7.58 -8.04
N HIS A 75 -3.01 -6.81 -6.97
CA HIS A 75 -4.09 -6.01 -6.41
C HIS A 75 -3.72 -4.53 -6.40
N PRO A 76 -4.72 -3.63 -6.54
CA PRO A 76 -4.47 -2.22 -6.28
C PRO A 76 -4.09 -2.01 -4.81
N LEU A 77 -3.04 -1.22 -4.60
CA LEU A 77 -2.61 -0.76 -3.28
C LEU A 77 -2.74 0.75 -3.21
N HIS A 78 -3.74 1.22 -2.49
CA HIS A 78 -4.02 2.64 -2.32
C HIS A 78 -3.22 3.16 -1.13
N LEU A 79 -2.26 4.03 -1.42
CA LEU A 79 -1.49 4.73 -0.41
C LEU A 79 -2.13 6.09 -0.15
N GLY A 80 -2.99 6.16 0.86
CA GLY A 80 -3.62 7.39 1.32
C GLY A 80 -2.59 8.33 1.93
N LEU A 81 -2.58 9.58 1.48
CA LEU A 81 -1.65 10.61 1.94
C LEU A 81 -2.35 11.59 2.87
N GLY A 82 -2.01 11.51 4.16
CA GLY A 82 -2.36 12.52 5.14
C GLY A 82 -1.65 13.84 4.88
N LYS A 83 -1.89 14.83 5.74
CA LYS A 83 -1.45 16.21 5.50
C LYS A 83 0.07 16.33 5.36
N LEU A 84 0.83 15.54 6.13
CA LEU A 84 2.28 15.65 6.15
C LEU A 84 2.92 14.91 4.97
N SER A 85 2.53 13.67 4.73
CA SER A 85 2.97 12.86 3.59
C SER A 85 2.56 13.48 2.27
N LEU A 86 1.35 14.02 2.13
CA LEU A 86 0.93 14.73 0.91
C LEU A 86 1.83 15.93 0.61
N LYS A 87 2.12 16.76 1.63
CA LYS A 87 2.99 17.93 1.46
C LYS A 87 4.41 17.53 1.06
N THR A 88 4.95 16.43 1.62
CA THR A 88 6.24 15.86 1.22
C THR A 88 6.19 15.37 -0.22
N TYR A 89 5.15 14.63 -0.59
CA TYR A 89 4.97 14.11 -1.94
C TYR A 89 4.92 15.22 -3.00
N LEU A 90 4.10 16.24 -2.78
CA LEU A 90 3.93 17.36 -3.73
C LEU A 90 5.21 18.21 -3.91
N ARG A 91 6.19 18.07 -3.01
CA ARG A 91 7.51 18.70 -3.14
C ARG A 91 8.52 17.82 -3.89
N GLY A 92 8.10 16.66 -4.40
CA GLY A 92 8.98 15.67 -5.01
C GLY A 92 9.90 14.98 -4.00
N GLN A 93 9.63 15.11 -2.71
CA GLN A 93 10.47 14.55 -1.66
C GLN A 93 10.18 13.06 -1.44
N ASP A 94 11.05 12.42 -0.67
CA ASP A 94 10.94 11.01 -0.37
C ASP A 94 9.93 10.68 0.73
N LEU A 95 9.12 9.65 0.51
CA LEU A 95 8.09 9.20 1.44
C LEU A 95 8.60 8.09 2.38
N SER A 96 9.78 7.52 2.13
CA SER A 96 10.29 6.35 2.87
C SER A 96 10.35 6.60 4.36
N LYS A 97 10.57 7.84 4.82
CA LYS A 97 10.57 8.15 6.26
C LYS A 97 9.27 7.72 6.97
N TRP A 98 8.13 7.76 6.29
CA TRP A 98 6.83 7.34 6.85
C TRP A 98 6.60 5.83 6.78
N ILE A 99 7.47 5.12 6.08
CA ILE A 99 7.44 3.68 5.93
C ILE A 99 8.50 3.04 6.85
N ILE A 100 9.70 3.65 6.97
CA ILE A 100 10.83 3.15 7.79
C ILE A 100 10.43 3.01 9.26
N GLU A 101 9.61 3.92 9.76
CA GLU A 101 9.12 3.90 11.15
C GLU A 101 8.08 2.79 11.39
N GLY A 102 7.67 2.08 10.34
CA GLY A 102 6.63 1.06 10.36
C GLY A 102 5.29 1.60 9.88
N ILE A 103 4.47 0.70 9.32
CA ILE A 103 3.07 0.96 9.02
C ILE A 103 2.26 0.47 10.21
N ASP A 104 1.45 1.35 10.80
CA ASP A 104 0.52 0.95 11.85
C ASP A 104 -0.46 -0.09 11.29
N PRO A 105 -0.56 -1.31 11.86
CA PRO A 105 -1.47 -2.34 11.39
C PRO A 105 -2.94 -1.92 11.37
N THR A 106 -3.33 -0.95 12.20
CA THR A 106 -4.69 -0.40 12.24
C THR A 106 -5.01 0.54 11.06
N TRP A 107 -3.98 0.98 10.33
CA TRP A 107 -4.11 1.81 9.13
C TRP A 107 -4.18 0.98 7.85
N VAL A 108 -4.13 -0.34 7.97
CA VAL A 108 -4.27 -1.27 6.86
C VAL A 108 -5.71 -1.78 6.80
N THR A 109 -6.34 -1.63 5.64
CA THR A 109 -7.69 -2.17 5.40
C THR A 109 -7.78 -2.84 4.03
N LEU A 110 -8.78 -3.73 3.89
CA LEU A 110 -9.07 -4.45 2.65
C LEU A 110 -10.54 -4.22 2.28
N ASP A 111 -10.78 -3.71 1.08
CA ASP A 111 -12.10 -3.82 0.44
C ASP A 111 -12.22 -5.21 -0.20
N GLU A 112 -12.97 -6.10 0.44
CA GLU A 112 -13.17 -7.48 -0.01
C GLU A 112 -13.88 -7.59 -1.37
N LYS A 113 -14.68 -6.59 -1.77
CA LYS A 113 -15.41 -6.65 -3.04
C LYS A 113 -14.48 -6.38 -4.23
N GLY A 114 -13.62 -5.38 -4.09
CA GLY A 114 -12.64 -5.00 -5.10
C GLY A 114 -11.29 -5.70 -4.95
N MET A 115 -11.07 -6.41 -3.83
CA MET A 115 -9.75 -6.90 -3.39
C MET A 115 -8.70 -5.80 -3.50
N THR A 116 -9.00 -4.67 -2.86
CA THR A 116 -8.14 -3.48 -2.86
C THR A 116 -7.61 -3.24 -1.45
N PHE A 117 -6.30 -3.09 -1.33
CA PHE A 117 -5.64 -2.82 -0.07
C PHE A 117 -5.43 -1.32 0.09
N PHE A 118 -5.60 -0.83 1.31
CA PHE A 118 -5.41 0.57 1.65
C PHE A 118 -4.41 0.68 2.79
N ILE A 119 -3.47 1.62 2.66
CA ILE A 119 -2.54 2.04 3.72
C ILE A 119 -2.71 3.54 3.89
N GLN A 120 -2.92 4.00 5.12
CA GLN A 120 -2.95 5.43 5.42
C GLN A 120 -1.59 5.91 5.94
N LEU A 121 -1.03 6.94 5.31
CA LEU A 121 0.13 7.69 5.81
C LEU A 121 -0.32 9.01 6.47
N PRO A 122 0.46 9.56 7.42
CA PRO A 122 0.12 10.80 8.15
C PRO A 122 0.23 12.09 7.31
#